data_AF-A0A1H7RKM9-F1
#
_entry.id   AF-A0A1H7RKM9-F1
#
_cell.length_a   1.000
_cell.length_b   1.000
_cell.length_c   1.000
_cell.angle_alpha   90.00
_cell.angle_beta   90.00
_cell.angle_gamma   90.00
#
_symmetry.space_group_name_H-M   'P 1'
#
loop_
_entity.id
_entity.type
_entity.pdbx_description
1 polymer ?
#
loop_
_entity_poly.entity_id
_entity_poly.type
_entity_poly.pdbx_seq_one_letter_code
_entity_poly.pdbx_strand_id
1 'polypeptide(L)'
;MKATYKNNQGLRLIRWSETLTPARLTRLKSLAPTLACLALVVLMSLSLTWQALQLLRDLRSPVSAPTLLESRQGTSSAGQVPVHELFGAAPVANIPTPETNLQLTLEASFVHPDSRRSAAIIRDQNNKAQRYVIDQEIASGVTLLEVHADHVVLGRGLARESLYYPTKRPSGISSYQSASVYEQADVTPDLEQLQDENYQLLRERMESLRQEMSAAGITETSTETESSP
;
A
#
# COMPACT_ATOMS: atom_id res chain seq x y z
N MET A 1 82.71 -20.41 -26.56
CA MET A 1 81.49 -20.74 -25.80
C MET A 1 81.81 -20.56 -24.32
N LYS A 2 81.50 -19.38 -23.76
CA LYS A 2 81.76 -19.02 -22.36
C LYS A 2 80.46 -19.18 -21.58
N ALA A 3 80.49 -19.97 -20.51
CA ALA A 3 80.10 -19.53 -19.17
C ALA A 3 80.18 -20.74 -18.22
N THR A 4 81.23 -20.65 -17.42
CA THR A 4 81.71 -21.55 -16.39
C THR A 4 80.70 -21.67 -15.25
N TYR A 5 80.47 -22.92 -14.83
CA TYR A 5 79.81 -23.32 -13.59
C TYR A 5 80.78 -23.19 -12.40
N LYS A 6 80.27 -23.27 -11.16
CA LYS A 6 81.00 -23.28 -9.85
C LYS A 6 81.33 -21.86 -9.34
N ASN A 7 81.18 -21.48 -8.08
CA ASN A 7 81.15 -22.21 -6.83
C ASN A 7 80.61 -21.27 -5.73
N ASN A 8 80.16 -21.89 -4.65
CA ASN A 8 79.53 -21.32 -3.48
C ASN A 8 80.56 -20.85 -2.42
N GLN A 9 80.08 -19.94 -1.55
CA GLN A 9 80.55 -19.56 -0.21
C GLN A 9 81.59 -18.43 -0.04
N GLY A 10 81.09 -17.32 0.52
CA GLY A 10 81.83 -16.24 1.14
C GLY A 10 80.87 -15.33 1.92
N LEU A 11 80.69 -15.65 3.19
CA LEU A 11 79.81 -14.96 4.15
C LEU A 11 79.90 -13.43 4.07
N ARG A 12 78.77 -12.75 3.83
CA ARG A 12 78.47 -11.47 4.46
C ARG A 12 77.02 -11.41 4.91
N LEU A 13 76.89 -11.51 6.23
CA LEU A 13 75.71 -11.14 7.00
C LEU A 13 75.26 -9.73 6.57
N ILE A 14 74.16 -9.64 5.84
CA ILE A 14 73.40 -8.39 5.75
C ILE A 14 72.01 -8.70 6.28
N ARG A 15 71.91 -8.53 7.60
CA ARG A 15 70.64 -8.46 8.34
C ARG A 15 69.97 -7.14 7.94
N TRP A 16 69.12 -7.17 6.91
CA TRP A 16 68.17 -6.08 6.65
C TRP A 16 67.01 -6.21 7.64
N SER A 17 67.20 -5.69 8.84
CA SER A 17 66.10 -5.45 9.77
C SER A 17 66.08 -3.98 10.14
N GLU A 18 65.56 -3.14 9.26
CA GLU A 18 65.23 -1.75 9.56
C GLU A 18 63.86 -1.45 8.97
N THR A 19 62.83 -1.67 9.77
CA THR A 19 62.13 -0.68 10.64
C THR A 19 60.83 -0.23 9.97
N LEU A 20 59.87 -1.16 9.96
CA LEU A 20 58.46 -0.78 9.86
C LEU A 20 58.15 0.09 11.09
N THR A 21 58.19 1.39 10.87
CA THR A 21 57.85 2.40 11.86
C THR A 21 56.42 2.14 12.38
N PRO A 22 56.20 1.95 13.70
CA PRO A 22 54.87 1.69 14.24
C PRO A 22 53.96 2.94 14.29
N ALA A 23 54.40 4.09 13.77
CA ALA A 23 53.70 5.37 13.90
C ALA A 23 52.62 5.63 12.84
N ARG A 24 52.43 4.73 11.85
CA ARG A 24 51.41 4.87 10.78
C ARG A 24 50.13 4.08 11.03
N LEU A 25 49.99 3.38 12.16
CA LEU A 25 48.85 2.50 12.44
C LEU A 25 47.68 3.19 13.17
N THR A 26 47.88 4.36 13.76
CA THR A 26 46.81 5.07 14.50
C THR A 26 45.91 5.93 13.60
N ARG A 27 46.38 6.37 12.43
CA ARG A 27 45.56 7.09 11.42
C ARG A 27 44.63 6.15 10.61
N LEU A 28 44.88 4.84 10.65
CA LEU A 28 44.04 3.85 9.96
C LEU A 28 42.78 3.48 10.78
N LYS A 29 42.86 3.62 12.11
CA LYS A 29 41.75 3.32 13.01
C LYS A 29 40.65 4.39 12.98
N SER A 30 40.98 5.63 12.57
CA SER A 30 39.99 6.70 12.35
C SER A 30 39.24 6.59 11.01
N LEU A 31 39.70 5.73 10.10
CA LEU A 31 38.99 5.43 8.84
C LEU A 31 38.03 4.24 8.97
N ALA A 32 38.14 3.46 10.04
CA ALA A 32 37.20 2.39 10.36
C ALA A 32 35.75 2.90 10.53
N PRO A 33 35.46 3.99 11.28
CA PRO A 33 34.08 4.49 11.38
C PRO A 33 33.57 5.09 10.06
N THR A 34 34.43 5.72 9.25
CA THR A 34 34.02 6.26 7.95
C THR A 34 33.71 5.16 6.94
N LEU A 35 34.48 4.07 6.93
CA LEU A 35 34.18 2.90 6.11
C LEU A 35 32.92 2.17 6.59
N ALA A 36 32.70 2.07 7.90
CA ALA A 36 31.47 1.52 8.46
C ALA A 36 30.24 2.36 8.07
N CYS A 37 30.36 3.69 8.13
CA CYS A 37 29.29 4.60 7.72
C CYS A 37 28.99 4.48 6.22
N LEU A 38 30.04 4.46 5.39
CA LEU A 38 29.88 4.29 3.95
C LEU A 38 29.28 2.93 3.60
N ALA A 39 29.72 1.85 4.25
CA ALA A 39 29.14 0.52 4.08
C ALA A 39 27.67 0.49 4.52
N LEU A 40 27.30 1.15 5.62
CA LEU A 40 25.92 1.24 6.09
C LEU A 40 25.04 2.02 5.13
N VAL A 41 25.53 3.12 4.55
CA VAL A 41 24.83 3.88 3.51
C VAL A 41 24.61 3.00 2.27
N VAL A 42 25.64 2.28 1.82
CA VAL A 42 25.52 1.36 0.67
C VAL A 42 24.49 0.26 0.95
N LEU A 43 24.50 -0.35 2.14
CA LEU A 43 23.52 -1.35 2.55
C LEU A 43 22.10 -0.79 2.58
N MET A 44 21.92 0.43 3.12
CA MET A 44 20.64 1.11 3.13
C MET A 44 20.13 1.40 1.71
N SER A 45 21.00 1.88 0.81
CA SER A 45 20.62 2.11 -0.59
C SER A 45 20.24 0.81 -1.31
N LEU A 46 20.97 -0.29 -1.07
CA LEU A 46 20.66 -1.59 -1.63
C LEU A 46 19.30 -2.11 -1.13
N SER A 47 19.06 -2.00 0.18
CA SER A 47 17.79 -2.35 0.80
C SER A 47 16.64 -1.53 0.24
N LEU A 48 16.82 -0.20 0.10
CA LEU A 48 15.80 0.71 -0.40
C LEU A 48 15.47 0.44 -1.87
N THR A 49 16.49 0.15 -2.69
CA THR A 49 16.30 -0.25 -4.09
C THR A 49 15.49 -1.55 -4.16
N TRP A 50 15.81 -2.53 -3.32
CA TRP A 50 15.08 -3.79 -3.26
C TRP A 50 13.62 -3.60 -2.82
N GLN A 51 13.38 -2.80 -1.78
CA GLN A 51 12.04 -2.47 -1.31
C GLN A 51 11.22 -1.74 -2.39
N ALA A 52 11.84 -0.81 -3.13
CA ALA A 52 11.21 -0.11 -4.23
C ALA A 52 10.76 -1.08 -5.35
N LEU A 53 11.58 -2.10 -5.67
CA LEU A 53 11.20 -3.11 -6.67
C LEU A 53 9.97 -3.94 -6.24
N GLN A 54 9.85 -4.28 -4.95
CA GLN A 54 8.69 -5.03 -4.45
C GLN A 54 7.41 -4.19 -4.56
N LEU A 55 7.48 -2.93 -4.17
CA LEU A 55 6.34 -2.01 -4.26
C LEU A 55 5.92 -1.77 -5.71
N LEU A 56 6.88 -1.58 -6.64
CA LEU A 56 6.58 -1.46 -8.07
C LEU A 56 5.95 -2.73 -8.64
N ARG A 57 6.30 -3.91 -8.13
CA ARG A 57 5.71 -5.17 -8.56
C ARG A 57 4.25 -5.28 -8.10
N ASP A 58 3.96 -4.91 -6.87
CA ASP A 58 2.57 -4.90 -6.36
C ASP A 58 1.70 -3.91 -7.13
N LEU A 59 2.22 -2.72 -7.44
CA LEU A 59 1.55 -1.70 -8.28
C LEU A 59 1.37 -2.11 -9.75
N ARG A 60 2.31 -2.90 -10.30
CA ARG A 60 2.24 -3.41 -11.68
C ARG A 60 1.45 -4.71 -11.81
N SER A 61 0.97 -5.28 -10.72
CA SER A 61 -0.03 -6.35 -10.76
C SER A 61 -1.20 -5.81 -11.58
N PRO A 62 -1.44 -6.32 -12.81
CA PRO A 62 -2.38 -5.71 -13.72
C PRO A 62 -3.75 -5.71 -13.06
N VAL A 63 -4.31 -4.52 -12.83
CA VAL A 63 -5.75 -4.39 -12.58
C VAL A 63 -6.41 -5.01 -13.80
N SER A 64 -7.05 -6.16 -13.62
CA SER A 64 -7.66 -6.89 -14.72
C SER A 64 -8.81 -6.04 -15.24
N ALA A 65 -8.55 -5.32 -16.33
CA ALA A 65 -9.57 -4.61 -17.06
C ALA A 65 -10.62 -5.64 -17.53
N PRO A 66 -11.92 -5.42 -17.29
CA PRO A 66 -12.95 -6.32 -17.78
C PRO A 66 -12.92 -6.27 -19.31
N THR A 67 -12.34 -7.30 -19.91
CA THR A 67 -12.45 -7.53 -21.35
C THR A 67 -13.88 -7.99 -21.59
N LEU A 68 -14.72 -7.12 -22.15
CA LEU A 68 -16.02 -7.51 -22.70
C LEU A 68 -15.76 -8.48 -23.85
N LEU A 69 -15.82 -9.77 -23.57
CA LEU A 69 -15.70 -10.82 -24.58
C LEU A 69 -17.02 -10.94 -25.33
N GLU A 70 -16.99 -10.49 -26.59
CA GLU A 70 -17.94 -10.90 -27.62
C GLU A 70 -17.92 -12.43 -27.70
N SER A 71 -19.08 -13.03 -27.45
CA SER A 71 -19.27 -14.47 -27.47
C SER A 71 -19.14 -14.99 -28.90
N ARG A 72 -18.20 -15.92 -29.12
CA ARG A 72 -18.28 -16.82 -30.28
C ARG A 72 -17.86 -18.24 -29.93
N GLN A 73 -18.85 -19.03 -29.54
CA GLN A 73 -18.79 -20.49 -29.55
C GLN A 73 -18.56 -20.99 -30.99
N GLY A 74 -17.66 -21.96 -31.15
CA GLY A 74 -17.45 -22.72 -32.37
C GLY A 74 -16.66 -23.99 -32.09
N THR A 75 -17.36 -25.12 -32.12
CA THR A 75 -16.95 -26.51 -31.89
C THR A 75 -15.79 -27.04 -32.77
N SER A 76 -14.94 -27.93 -32.24
CA SER A 76 -14.68 -29.29 -32.77
C SER A 76 -13.57 -30.05 -32.01
N SER A 77 -13.80 -31.35 -31.81
CA SER A 77 -12.98 -32.36 -31.12
C SER A 77 -11.70 -32.79 -31.86
N ALA A 78 -10.80 -33.40 -31.07
CA ALA A 78 -9.85 -34.49 -31.37
C ALA A 78 -8.37 -34.13 -31.13
N GLY A 79 -7.74 -34.83 -30.17
CA GLY A 79 -6.29 -34.82 -29.94
C GLY A 79 -5.78 -33.74 -28.96
N GLN A 80 -6.40 -33.58 -27.79
CA GLN A 80 -5.93 -32.63 -26.79
C GLN A 80 -4.77 -33.24 -25.99
N VAL A 81 -3.55 -33.17 -26.53
CA VAL A 81 -2.38 -33.09 -25.64
C VAL A 81 -2.60 -31.84 -24.79
N PRO A 82 -2.54 -31.93 -23.45
CA PRO A 82 -2.73 -30.78 -22.59
C PRO A 82 -1.60 -29.76 -22.82
N VAL A 83 -1.80 -28.87 -23.79
CA VAL A 83 -0.89 -27.76 -24.10
C VAL A 83 -0.68 -26.83 -22.90
N HIS A 84 -1.54 -26.92 -21.87
CA HIS A 84 -1.38 -26.19 -20.62
C HIS A 84 -0.12 -26.60 -19.82
N GLU A 85 0.44 -27.79 -20.04
CA GLU A 85 1.74 -28.17 -19.45
C GLU A 85 2.92 -27.62 -20.25
N LEU A 86 2.74 -27.38 -21.56
CA LEU A 86 3.79 -26.91 -22.47
C LEU A 86 3.98 -25.39 -22.45
N PHE A 87 2.96 -24.63 -22.03
CA PHE A 87 3.01 -23.17 -21.97
C PHE A 87 3.08 -22.61 -20.54
N GLY A 88 3.25 -23.47 -19.54
CA GLY A 88 3.10 -23.11 -18.13
C GLY A 88 1.62 -22.94 -17.78
N ALA A 89 1.24 -23.34 -16.58
CA ALA A 89 -0.12 -23.20 -16.10
C ALA A 89 -0.56 -21.73 -16.19
N ALA A 90 -1.48 -21.43 -17.12
CA ALA A 90 -2.16 -20.16 -17.11
C ALA A 90 -2.82 -20.02 -15.73
N PRO A 91 -2.67 -18.88 -15.02
CA PRO A 91 -3.40 -18.65 -13.79
C PRO A 91 -4.87 -18.88 -14.14
N VAL A 92 -5.52 -19.79 -13.39
CA VAL A 92 -6.93 -20.12 -13.58
C VAL A 92 -7.66 -18.80 -13.65
N ALA A 93 -8.08 -18.43 -14.86
CA ALA A 93 -8.67 -17.12 -15.11
C ALA A 93 -9.81 -16.95 -14.13
N ASN A 94 -9.89 -15.79 -13.51
CA ASN A 94 -10.95 -15.38 -12.61
C ASN A 94 -12.28 -15.41 -13.38
N ILE A 95 -12.85 -16.60 -13.57
CA ILE A 95 -14.17 -16.79 -14.15
C ILE A 95 -15.08 -16.03 -13.21
N PRO A 96 -15.88 -15.05 -13.67
CA PRO A 96 -16.79 -14.33 -12.81
C PRO A 96 -17.72 -15.36 -12.15
N THR A 97 -17.42 -15.71 -10.90
CA THR A 97 -18.30 -16.53 -10.10
C THR A 97 -19.55 -15.71 -9.87
N PRO A 98 -20.74 -16.32 -10.01
CA PRO A 98 -21.98 -15.60 -9.78
C PRO A 98 -21.93 -14.92 -8.41
N GLU A 99 -22.37 -13.67 -8.37
CA GLU A 99 -22.50 -12.92 -7.12
C GLU A 99 -23.41 -13.71 -6.18
N THR A 100 -22.96 -13.92 -4.95
CA THR A 100 -23.72 -14.73 -4.00
C THR A 100 -25.07 -14.08 -3.71
N ASN A 101 -26.15 -14.86 -3.73
CA ASN A 101 -27.47 -14.40 -3.28
C ASN A 101 -27.64 -14.55 -1.76
N LEU A 102 -26.58 -14.97 -1.07
CA LEU A 102 -26.60 -15.13 0.38
C LEU A 102 -26.70 -13.78 1.08
N GLN A 103 -27.43 -13.81 2.18
CA GLN A 103 -27.63 -12.71 3.11
C GLN A 103 -26.38 -12.52 4.01
N LEU A 104 -25.21 -12.42 3.39
CA LEU A 104 -23.93 -12.24 4.05
C LEU A 104 -23.37 -10.87 3.68
N THR A 105 -22.67 -10.25 4.61
CA THR A 105 -21.97 -8.99 4.40
C THR A 105 -20.49 -9.18 4.67
N LEU A 106 -19.65 -8.90 3.68
CA LEU A 106 -18.20 -8.84 3.85
C LEU A 106 -17.83 -7.52 4.53
N GLU A 107 -17.32 -7.61 5.77
CA GLU A 107 -16.92 -6.43 6.55
C GLU A 107 -15.42 -6.14 6.41
N ALA A 108 -14.59 -7.18 6.30
CA ALA A 108 -13.15 -7.03 6.06
C ALA A 108 -12.55 -8.27 5.39
N SER A 109 -11.47 -8.09 4.65
CA SER A 109 -10.65 -9.15 4.05
C SER A 109 -9.17 -8.90 4.37
N PHE A 110 -8.47 -9.97 4.73
CA PHE A 110 -7.05 -9.97 5.07
C PHE A 110 -6.33 -10.96 4.16
N VAL A 111 -5.64 -10.43 3.15
CA VAL A 111 -4.86 -11.22 2.19
C VAL A 111 -3.44 -11.38 2.70
N HIS A 112 -2.96 -12.62 2.76
CA HIS A 112 -1.58 -12.95 3.12
C HIS A 112 -0.88 -13.64 1.94
N PRO A 113 0.45 -13.48 1.74
CA PRO A 113 1.19 -14.15 0.66
C PRO A 113 1.07 -15.67 0.67
N ASP A 114 0.88 -16.24 1.87
CA ASP A 114 0.43 -17.61 2.06
C ASP A 114 -1.10 -17.62 2.20
N SER A 115 -1.79 -18.11 1.18
CA SER A 115 -3.26 -18.13 1.08
C SER A 115 -3.92 -18.79 2.29
N ARG A 116 -3.32 -19.84 2.87
CA ARG A 116 -3.86 -20.56 4.04
C ARG A 116 -3.98 -19.68 5.27
N ARG A 117 -3.22 -18.59 5.34
CA ARG A 117 -3.23 -17.61 6.44
C ARG A 117 -4.15 -16.43 6.20
N SER A 118 -4.73 -16.33 5.01
CA SER A 118 -5.73 -15.31 4.71
C SER A 118 -7.01 -15.53 5.52
N ALA A 119 -7.69 -14.43 5.84
CA ALA A 119 -8.88 -14.45 6.66
C ALA A 119 -9.87 -13.38 6.21
N ALA A 120 -11.15 -13.58 6.49
CA ALA A 120 -12.20 -12.62 6.22
C ALA A 120 -13.06 -12.41 7.47
N ILE A 121 -13.57 -11.20 7.66
CA ILE A 121 -14.61 -10.91 8.65
C ILE A 121 -15.93 -10.81 7.91
N ILE A 122 -16.82 -11.75 8.20
CA ILE A 122 -18.12 -11.87 7.53
C ILE A 122 -19.21 -11.77 8.59
N ARG A 123 -20.24 -10.98 8.30
CA ARG A 123 -21.45 -10.88 9.11
C ARG A 123 -22.57 -11.63 8.40
N ASP A 124 -23.18 -12.58 9.09
CA ASP A 124 -24.45 -13.17 8.71
C ASP A 124 -25.59 -12.28 9.22
N GLN A 125 -26.71 -12.17 8.49
CA GLN A 125 -27.88 -11.41 8.96
C GLN A 125 -28.34 -11.78 10.38
N ASN A 126 -28.16 -13.02 10.80
CA ASN A 126 -28.61 -13.51 12.10
C ASN A 126 -27.51 -13.52 13.17
N ASN A 127 -26.24 -13.40 12.78
CA ASN A 127 -25.11 -13.52 13.71
C ASN A 127 -24.23 -12.27 13.75
N LYS A 128 -23.36 -12.20 14.75
CA LYS A 128 -22.35 -11.13 14.83
C LYS A 128 -21.29 -11.35 13.76
N ALA A 129 -20.60 -10.27 13.40
CA ALA A 129 -19.45 -10.36 12.52
C ALA A 129 -18.35 -11.21 13.17
N GLN A 130 -17.87 -12.23 12.46
CA GLN A 130 -16.86 -13.16 12.95
C GLN A 130 -15.75 -13.34 11.91
N ARG A 131 -14.57 -13.69 12.40
CA ARG A 131 -13.39 -13.94 11.56
C ARG A 131 -13.36 -15.40 11.14
N TYR A 132 -13.33 -15.61 9.82
CA TYR A 132 -13.23 -16.91 9.16
C TYR A 132 -11.89 -17.04 8.42
N VAL A 133 -11.34 -18.25 8.38
CA VAL A 133 -10.14 -18.62 7.62
C VAL A 133 -10.52 -19.56 6.48
N ILE A 134 -9.61 -19.77 5.52
CA ILE A 134 -9.84 -20.72 4.41
C ILE A 134 -10.25 -22.11 4.97
N ASP A 135 -11.18 -22.76 4.26
CA ASP A 135 -11.83 -24.03 4.59
C ASP A 135 -12.75 -24.00 5.83
N GLN A 136 -12.95 -22.84 6.46
CA GLN A 136 -13.88 -22.71 7.59
C GLN A 136 -15.33 -22.52 7.11
N GLU A 137 -16.26 -23.13 7.84
CA GLU A 137 -17.70 -22.97 7.63
C GLU A 137 -18.20 -21.63 8.20
N ILE A 138 -18.92 -20.87 7.37
CA ILE A 138 -19.48 -19.56 7.70
C ILE A 138 -20.95 -19.68 8.10
N ALA A 139 -21.69 -20.48 7.33
CA ALA A 139 -23.11 -20.80 7.53
C ALA A 139 -23.33 -22.25 7.08
N SER A 140 -24.51 -22.82 7.37
CA SER A 140 -24.83 -24.22 7.06
C SER A 140 -24.54 -24.57 5.60
N GLY A 141 -23.48 -25.37 5.38
CA GLY A 141 -23.05 -25.82 4.04
C GLY A 141 -22.36 -24.75 3.18
N VAL A 142 -21.93 -23.63 3.77
CA VAL A 142 -21.18 -22.55 3.10
C VAL A 142 -19.80 -22.43 3.73
N THR A 143 -18.76 -22.62 2.93
CA THR A 143 -17.36 -22.60 3.37
C THR A 143 -16.58 -21.48 2.68
N LEU A 144 -15.58 -20.93 3.36
CA LEU A 144 -14.68 -19.94 2.78
C LEU A 144 -13.60 -20.63 1.94
N LEU A 145 -13.62 -20.45 0.62
CA LEU A 145 -12.64 -21.07 -0.28
C LEU A 145 -11.43 -20.18 -0.53
N GLU A 146 -11.67 -18.90 -0.84
CA GLU A 146 -10.60 -17.96 -1.17
C GLU A 146 -10.90 -16.56 -0.61
N VAL A 147 -9.84 -15.81 -0.34
CA VAL A 147 -9.91 -14.44 0.16
C VAL A 147 -9.11 -13.54 -0.77
N HIS A 148 -9.79 -12.58 -1.37
CA HIS A 148 -9.22 -11.55 -2.24
C HIS A 148 -9.34 -10.17 -1.57
N ALA A 149 -8.71 -9.17 -2.17
CA ALA A 149 -8.66 -7.81 -1.60
C ALA A 149 -10.03 -7.12 -1.59
N ASP A 150 -10.88 -7.42 -2.56
CA ASP A 150 -12.17 -6.77 -2.84
C ASP A 150 -13.37 -7.72 -2.68
N HIS A 151 -13.14 -9.03 -2.60
CA HIS A 151 -14.18 -10.03 -2.46
C HIS A 151 -13.66 -11.31 -1.80
N VAL A 152 -14.58 -12.20 -1.44
CA VAL A 152 -14.26 -13.57 -0.99
C VAL A 152 -15.01 -14.58 -1.84
N VAL A 153 -14.40 -15.75 -2.06
CA VAL A 153 -15.04 -16.86 -2.77
C VAL A 153 -15.57 -17.84 -1.75
N LEU A 154 -16.87 -18.11 -1.85
CA LEU A 154 -17.62 -19.02 -1.01
C LEU A 154 -17.90 -20.32 -1.77
N GLY A 155 -17.80 -21.44 -1.06
CA GLY A 155 -18.13 -22.77 -1.57
C GLY A 155 -19.43 -23.25 -0.96
N ARG A 156 -20.40 -23.59 -1.82
CA ARG A 156 -21.68 -24.20 -1.43
C ARG A 156 -21.89 -25.48 -2.23
N GLY A 157 -21.48 -26.62 -1.67
CA GLY A 157 -21.45 -27.90 -2.37
C GLY A 157 -20.52 -27.85 -3.59
N LEU A 158 -21.08 -27.93 -4.80
CA LEU A 158 -20.34 -27.83 -6.07
C LEU A 158 -20.34 -26.41 -6.66
N ALA A 159 -21.09 -25.47 -6.08
CA ALA A 159 -21.15 -24.08 -6.54
C ALA A 159 -20.08 -23.23 -5.88
N ARG A 160 -19.44 -22.36 -6.67
CA ARG A 160 -18.54 -21.31 -6.21
C ARG A 160 -19.23 -19.96 -6.43
N GLU A 161 -19.31 -19.15 -5.40
CA GLU A 161 -20.00 -17.86 -5.41
C GLU A 161 -19.06 -16.77 -4.88
N SER A 162 -19.12 -15.56 -5.42
CA SER A 162 -18.32 -14.44 -4.92
C SER A 162 -19.16 -13.51 -4.05
N LEU A 163 -18.64 -13.16 -2.87
CA LEU A 163 -19.21 -12.14 -1.98
C LEU A 163 -18.32 -10.90 -2.01
N TYR A 164 -18.84 -9.81 -2.56
CA TYR A 164 -18.17 -8.51 -2.62
C TYR A 164 -18.47 -7.66 -1.40
N TYR A 165 -17.67 -6.61 -1.19
CA TYR A 165 -18.00 -5.59 -0.20
C TYR A 165 -19.35 -4.91 -0.51
N PRO A 166 -20.11 -4.52 0.53
CA PRO A 166 -21.33 -3.76 0.34
C PRO A 166 -20.98 -2.41 -0.30
N THR A 167 -21.24 -2.28 -1.59
CA THR A 167 -21.19 -0.98 -2.26
C THR A 167 -22.33 -0.16 -1.70
N LYS A 168 -22.02 0.87 -0.91
CA LYS A 168 -22.98 1.93 -0.62
C LYS A 168 -23.32 2.58 -1.95
N ARG A 169 -24.35 2.08 -2.65
CA ARG A 169 -24.92 2.83 -3.75
C ARG A 169 -25.38 4.15 -3.14
N PRO A 170 -24.86 5.32 -3.54
CA PRO A 170 -25.55 6.55 -3.24
C PRO A 170 -26.90 6.42 -3.93
N SER A 171 -27.94 6.16 -3.14
CA SER A 171 -29.32 6.22 -3.59
C SER A 171 -29.53 7.61 -4.19
N GLY A 172 -29.56 7.73 -5.51
CA GLY A 172 -29.93 8.99 -6.18
C GLY A 172 -28.98 9.59 -7.21
N ILE A 173 -28.00 8.86 -7.77
CA ILE A 173 -27.38 9.29 -9.04
C ILE A 173 -27.80 8.31 -10.13
N SER A 174 -29.04 8.50 -10.61
CA SER A 174 -29.38 8.08 -11.96
C SER A 174 -28.31 8.64 -12.88
N SER A 175 -27.70 7.78 -13.68
CA SER A 175 -26.84 8.17 -14.78
C SER A 175 -27.55 9.23 -15.63
N TYR A 176 -27.22 10.50 -15.41
CA TYR A 176 -27.56 11.56 -16.36
C TYR A 176 -26.67 11.32 -17.57
N GLN A 177 -27.16 10.43 -18.44
CA GLN A 177 -26.83 10.42 -19.85
C GLN A 177 -26.81 11.89 -20.27
N SER A 178 -25.63 12.36 -20.69
CA SER A 178 -25.39 13.73 -21.12
C SER A 178 -26.21 14.01 -22.38
N ALA A 179 -27.47 14.38 -22.18
CA ALA A 179 -28.25 15.14 -23.14
C ALA A 179 -28.35 16.54 -22.52
N SER A 180 -27.56 17.45 -23.06
CA SER A 180 -27.65 18.87 -22.80
C SER A 180 -29.07 19.36 -23.06
N VAL A 181 -29.86 19.50 -22.00
CA VAL A 181 -31.10 20.27 -21.99
C VAL A 181 -30.99 21.24 -20.83
N TYR A 182 -30.95 22.51 -21.19
CA TYR A 182 -30.92 23.65 -20.30
C TYR A 182 -32.28 23.75 -19.62
N GLU A 183 -32.39 23.25 -18.39
CA GLU A 183 -33.48 23.61 -17.48
C GLU A 183 -32.86 24.02 -16.15
N GLN A 184 -32.55 25.30 -16.11
CA GLN A 184 -32.07 26.04 -14.97
C GLN A 184 -33.29 26.44 -14.14
N ALA A 185 -33.59 25.65 -13.11
CA ALA A 185 -34.48 26.07 -12.03
C ALA A 185 -34.09 25.35 -10.72
N ASP A 186 -33.61 26.16 -9.79
CA ASP A 186 -33.90 26.02 -8.35
C ASP A 186 -33.19 24.91 -7.56
N VAL A 187 -31.90 25.12 -7.28
CA VAL A 187 -31.21 24.47 -6.13
C VAL A 187 -30.40 25.47 -5.28
N THR A 188 -30.51 26.76 -5.59
CA THR A 188 -29.81 27.86 -4.91
C THR A 188 -30.41 28.29 -3.57
N PRO A 189 -31.74 28.23 -3.30
CA PRO A 189 -32.29 28.91 -2.11
C PRO A 189 -31.87 28.26 -0.78
N ASP A 190 -31.64 26.95 -0.76
CA ASP A 190 -31.29 26.22 0.47
C ASP A 190 -29.81 26.46 0.88
N LEU A 191 -28.91 26.58 -0.09
CA LEU A 191 -27.49 26.88 0.16
C LEU A 191 -27.27 28.31 0.63
N GLU A 192 -28.01 29.28 0.09
CA GLU A 192 -27.93 30.68 0.52
C GLU A 192 -28.42 30.84 1.97
N GLN A 193 -29.52 30.16 2.34
CA GLN A 193 -30.05 30.19 3.70
C GLN A 193 -29.06 29.63 4.74
N LEU A 194 -28.43 28.49 4.44
CA LEU A 194 -27.42 27.88 5.32
C LEU A 194 -26.17 28.77 5.47
N GLN A 195 -25.81 29.49 4.43
CA GLN A 195 -24.65 30.38 4.41
C GLN A 195 -24.92 31.62 5.26
N ASP A 196 -26.13 32.20 5.15
CA ASP A 196 -26.58 33.32 5.99
C ASP A 196 -26.62 32.97 7.48
N GLU A 197 -27.14 31.79 7.84
CA GLU A 197 -27.15 31.30 9.22
C GLU A 197 -25.74 31.20 9.80
N ASN A 198 -24.77 30.69 9.01
CA ASN A 198 -23.39 30.56 9.44
C ASN A 198 -22.70 31.93 9.63
N TYR A 199 -22.98 32.90 8.75
CA TYR A 199 -22.45 34.26 8.86
C TYR A 199 -22.95 34.98 10.12
N GLN A 200 -24.20 34.77 10.52
CA GLN A 200 -24.74 35.36 11.75
C GLN A 200 -24.06 34.78 13.00
N LEU A 201 -23.89 33.46 13.04
CA LEU A 201 -23.22 32.80 14.16
C LEU A 201 -21.75 33.21 14.29
N LEU A 202 -21.07 33.44 13.16
CA LEU A 202 -19.69 33.94 13.15
C LEU A 202 -19.60 35.36 13.73
N ARG A 203 -20.59 36.23 13.48
CA ARG A 203 -20.64 37.59 14.06
C ARG A 203 -20.79 37.55 15.58
N GLU A 204 -21.72 36.74 16.07
CA GLU A 204 -21.93 36.56 17.51
C GLU A 204 -20.66 35.98 18.20
N ARG A 205 -19.99 35.05 17.52
CA ARG A 205 -18.69 34.51 17.96
C ARG A 205 -17.60 35.59 18.03
N MET A 206 -17.55 36.50 17.06
CA MET A 206 -16.57 37.59 17.03
C MET A 206 -16.84 38.64 18.12
N GLU A 207 -18.10 38.93 18.41
CA GLU A 207 -18.51 39.88 19.45
C GLU A 207 -18.18 39.36 20.85
N SER A 208 -18.47 38.09 21.11
CA SER A 208 -18.09 37.43 22.36
C SER A 208 -16.56 37.39 22.55
N LEU A 209 -15.80 37.08 21.49
CA LEU A 209 -14.33 37.13 21.53
C LEU A 209 -13.81 38.55 21.83
N ARG A 210 -14.43 39.58 21.25
CA ARG A 210 -14.05 40.98 21.48
C ARG A 210 -14.35 41.40 22.92
N GLN A 211 -15.50 40.98 23.47
CA GLN A 211 -15.84 41.22 24.88
C GLN A 211 -14.85 40.52 25.80
N GLU A 212 -14.51 39.26 25.51
CA GLU A 212 -13.51 38.50 26.25
C GLU A 212 -12.14 39.18 26.22
N MET A 213 -11.66 39.61 25.06
CA MET A 213 -10.39 40.34 24.92
C MET A 213 -10.41 41.71 25.63
N SER A 214 -11.56 42.40 25.63
CA SER A 214 -11.69 43.69 26.33
C SER A 214 -11.76 43.54 27.85
N ALA A 215 -12.40 42.47 28.34
CA ALA A 215 -12.51 42.16 29.77
C ALA A 215 -11.21 41.56 30.32
N ALA A 216 -10.50 40.78 29.51
CA ALA A 216 -9.17 40.25 29.80
C ALA A 216 -8.05 41.28 29.54
N GLY A 217 -8.41 42.58 29.48
CA GLY A 217 -7.57 43.72 29.13
C GLY A 217 -6.07 43.48 29.20
N ILE A 218 -5.44 43.47 28.03
CA ILE A 218 -4.06 43.94 27.91
C ILE A 218 -4.04 45.38 28.41
N THR A 219 -3.59 45.58 29.64
CA THR A 219 -3.00 46.83 30.05
C THR A 219 -1.73 47.02 29.21
N GLU A 220 -1.86 47.54 28.00
CA GLU A 220 -0.74 48.27 27.42
C GLU A 220 -0.56 49.53 28.25
N THR A 221 0.37 49.42 29.21
CA THR A 221 1.21 50.51 29.71
C THR A 221 1.37 51.58 28.63
N SER A 222 0.66 52.69 28.81
CA SER A 222 1.06 54.00 28.29
C SER A 222 1.44 54.85 29.51
N THR A 223 2.66 54.63 29.98
CA THR A 223 3.48 55.55 30.78
C THR A 223 4.90 55.38 30.21
N GLU A 224 5.30 56.18 29.23
CA GLU A 224 6.07 57.43 29.42
C GLU A 224 7.50 57.19 29.95
N THR A 225 8.52 57.54 29.16
CA THR A 225 9.86 58.09 29.52
C THR A 225 10.61 58.32 28.18
N GLU A 226 10.56 59.51 27.58
CA GLU A 226 11.53 60.62 27.70
C GLU A 226 12.82 60.45 26.85
N SER A 227 13.04 61.35 25.88
CA SER A 227 14.40 61.81 25.51
C SER A 227 14.37 63.14 24.74
N SER A 228 15.09 64.10 25.29
CA SER A 228 15.36 65.50 24.91
C SER A 228 16.09 65.65 23.56
N PRO A 229 16.22 66.85 22.96
CA PRO A 229 16.96 67.99 23.54
C PRO A 229 16.26 69.36 23.46
#